data_AF-A0AAD5VWC8-F1
#
_entry.id   AF-A0AAD5VWC8-F1
#
_cell.length_a   1.000
_cell.length_b   1.000
_cell.length_c   1.000
_cell.angle_alpha   90.00
_cell.angle_beta   90.00
_cell.angle_gamma   90.00
#
_symmetry.space_group_name_H-M   'P 1'
#
loop_
_entity.id
_entity.type
_entity.pdbx_description
1 polymer ?
#
loop_
_entity_poly.entity_id
_entity_poly.type
_entity_poly.pdbx_seq_one_letter_code
_entity_poly.pdbx_strand_id
1 'polypeptide(L)'
;MKLPAISLLAFVAFVSGQTVLHPISSTTNKCLEVRGNVQVNGTPVQIFDCNGTPAQQWIINANETAVRLANSPFCLDAGDSPANGTQMKIWECFVNLPAQEWFFTADSRIALFNQGFCLDLTNGNLTNTNVVQIWKCTDGDVNQIWTP
;
A
#
# COMPACT_ATOMS: atom_id res chain seq x y z
N MET A 1 8.17 -5.62 -24.42
CA MET A 1 7.91 -6.63 -23.38
C MET A 1 6.39 -6.78 -23.30
N LYS A 2 5.87 -7.98 -23.53
CA LYS A 2 4.44 -8.24 -23.79
C LYS A 2 3.73 -8.39 -22.43
N LEU A 3 2.79 -7.51 -22.11
CA LEU A 3 1.90 -7.68 -20.93
C LEU A 3 1.19 -9.04 -21.06
N PRO A 4 1.14 -9.90 -20.03
CA PRO A 4 0.45 -11.17 -20.14
C PRO A 4 -1.06 -10.93 -20.16
N ALA A 5 -1.75 -11.68 -21.01
CA ALA A 5 -3.20 -11.69 -21.09
C ALA A 5 -3.81 -12.16 -19.75
N ILE A 6 -4.89 -11.49 -19.35
CA ILE A 6 -5.68 -11.79 -18.15
C ILE A 6 -6.20 -13.23 -18.25
N SER A 7 -5.56 -14.16 -17.53
CA SER A 7 -6.05 -15.52 -17.36
C SER A 7 -7.13 -15.53 -16.29
N LEU A 8 -8.37 -15.63 -16.73
CA LEU A 8 -9.55 -15.83 -15.91
C LEU A 8 -9.50 -17.25 -15.30
N LEU A 9 -8.91 -17.43 -14.11
CA LEU A 9 -9.12 -18.57 -13.19
C LEU A 9 -8.24 -18.43 -11.93
N ALA A 10 -8.71 -17.60 -10.98
CA ALA A 10 -8.53 -17.77 -9.54
C ALA A 10 -9.43 -16.73 -8.85
N PHE A 11 -10.64 -17.15 -8.45
CA PHE A 11 -11.45 -16.38 -7.51
C PHE A 11 -10.76 -16.44 -6.15
N VAL A 12 -9.86 -15.49 -5.89
CA VAL A 12 -9.58 -15.06 -4.52
C VAL A 12 -10.67 -14.06 -4.18
N ALA A 13 -11.34 -14.21 -3.03
CA ALA A 13 -12.39 -13.31 -2.58
C ALA A 13 -11.94 -11.86 -2.77
N PHE A 14 -12.64 -11.14 -3.64
CA PHE A 14 -12.29 -9.80 -4.08
C PHE A 14 -12.27 -8.86 -2.88
N VAL A 15 -11.11 -8.33 -2.52
CA VAL A 15 -11.07 -7.10 -1.73
C VAL A 15 -11.49 -5.99 -2.70
N SER A 16 -12.79 -5.76 -2.76
CA SER A 16 -13.39 -4.59 -3.38
C SER A 16 -14.08 -3.83 -2.26
N GLY A 17 -13.39 -2.86 -1.69
CA GLY A 17 -13.96 -2.03 -0.64
C GLY A 17 -12.97 -1.57 0.42
N GLN A 18 -13.53 -0.89 1.42
CA GLN A 18 -12.80 -0.41 2.57
C GLN A 18 -12.26 -1.58 3.41
N THR A 19 -10.97 -1.53 3.72
CA THR A 19 -10.22 -2.56 4.43
C THR A 19 -9.12 -1.93 5.29
N VAL A 20 -8.47 -2.74 6.11
CA VAL A 20 -7.31 -2.39 6.92
C VAL A 20 -6.16 -3.25 6.43
N LEU A 21 -5.00 -2.65 6.18
CA LEU A 21 -3.84 -3.38 5.66
C LEU A 21 -2.89 -3.78 6.77
N HIS A 22 -2.61 -5.07 6.86
CA HIS A 22 -1.70 -5.67 7.83
C HIS A 22 -0.44 -6.22 7.14
N PRO A 23 0.77 -5.97 7.65
CA PRO A 23 1.94 -6.70 7.17
C PRO A 23 1.82 -8.17 7.58
N ILE A 24 2.13 -9.11 6.68
CA ILE A 24 1.98 -10.57 6.94
C ILE A 24 2.80 -11.04 8.15
N SER A 25 3.89 -10.32 8.48
CA SER A 25 4.76 -10.58 9.63
C SER A 25 4.12 -10.24 10.98
N SER A 26 2.90 -9.69 10.99
CA SER A 26 2.13 -9.35 12.19
C SER A 26 0.85 -10.19 12.25
N THR A 27 0.52 -10.71 13.44
CA THR A 27 -0.77 -11.35 13.71
C THR A 27 -1.85 -10.28 13.92
N THR A 28 -2.14 -9.50 12.87
CA THR A 28 -3.22 -8.49 12.75
C THR A 28 -3.21 -7.29 13.71
N ASN A 29 -2.23 -7.16 14.63
CA ASN A 29 -2.19 -6.04 15.58
C ASN A 29 -1.61 -4.75 15.01
N LYS A 30 -1.04 -4.82 13.80
CA LYS A 30 -0.38 -3.69 13.15
C LYS A 30 -1.05 -3.34 11.85
N CYS A 31 -1.21 -2.04 11.62
CA CYS A 31 -1.99 -1.47 10.54
C CYS A 31 -1.17 -0.45 9.76
N LEU A 32 -1.35 -0.42 8.44
CA LEU A 32 -0.91 0.68 7.59
C LEU A 32 -1.73 1.93 7.94
N GLU A 33 -1.06 2.98 8.40
CA GLU A 33 -1.69 4.15 9.02
C GLU A 33 -1.15 5.46 8.44
N VAL A 34 -2.05 6.41 8.18
CA VAL A 34 -1.69 7.83 8.00
C VAL A 34 -1.31 8.44 9.35
N ARG A 35 -0.05 8.83 9.51
CA ARG A 35 0.52 9.24 10.81
C ARG A 35 -0.35 10.26 11.53
N GLY A 36 -0.78 9.88 12.75
CA GLY A 36 -1.51 10.77 13.65
C GLY A 36 -2.88 11.20 13.14
N ASN A 37 -3.46 10.50 12.16
CA ASN A 37 -4.72 10.88 11.51
C ASN A 37 -4.69 12.28 10.87
N VAL A 38 -3.49 12.76 10.48
CA VAL A 38 -3.31 14.06 9.86
C VAL A 38 -3.46 13.94 8.34
N GLN A 39 -4.56 14.44 7.80
CA GLN A 39 -4.86 14.36 6.36
C GLN A 39 -4.41 15.63 5.62
N VAL A 40 -3.10 15.76 5.42
CA VAL A 40 -2.49 16.81 4.58
C VAL A 40 -1.49 16.17 3.61
N ASN A 41 -1.28 16.82 2.46
CA ASN A 41 -0.26 16.40 1.50
C ASN A 41 1.10 16.24 2.19
N GLY A 42 1.71 15.06 2.04
CA GLY A 42 3.00 14.75 2.63
C GLY A 42 2.97 14.12 4.00
N THR A 43 1.80 13.92 4.64
CA THR A 43 1.75 13.15 5.88
C THR A 43 2.32 11.75 5.65
N PRO A 44 3.29 11.28 6.46
CA PRO A 44 3.86 9.95 6.31
C PRO A 44 2.84 8.83 6.53
N VAL A 45 3.02 7.74 5.77
CA VAL A 45 2.32 6.47 6.01
C VAL A 45 3.24 5.57 6.82
N GLN A 46 2.73 5.03 7.91
CA GLN A 46 3.49 4.29 8.92
C GLN A 46 2.81 2.98 9.29
N ILE A 47 3.52 2.18 10.07
CA ILE A 47 2.95 1.06 10.82
C ILE A 47 2.55 1.60 12.20
N PHE A 48 1.36 1.24 12.66
CA PHE A 48 0.90 1.57 14.00
C PHE A 48 0.00 0.47 14.55
N ASP A 49 -0.21 0.46 15.87
CA ASP A 49 -1.21 -0.41 16.48
C ASP A 49 -2.59 -0.14 15.88
N CYS A 50 -3.29 -1.21 15.52
CA CYS A 50 -4.63 -1.10 15.00
C CYS A 50 -5.56 -0.48 16.04
N ASN A 51 -6.21 0.64 15.69
CA ASN A 51 -6.99 1.48 16.58
C ASN A 51 -8.36 1.88 16.01
N GLY A 52 -8.70 1.42 14.81
CA GLY A 52 -10.00 1.63 14.18
C GLY A 52 -10.25 3.06 13.70
N THR A 53 -9.24 3.93 13.75
CA THR A 53 -9.37 5.30 13.25
C THR A 53 -9.46 5.34 11.71
N PRO A 54 -10.04 6.40 11.13
CA PRO A 54 -10.08 6.58 9.67
C PRO A 54 -8.69 6.55 9.01
N ALA A 55 -7.63 6.87 9.75
CA ALA A 55 -6.25 6.84 9.29
C ALA A 55 -5.76 5.44 8.85
N GLN A 56 -6.45 4.37 9.26
CA GLN A 56 -6.08 2.97 8.99
C GLN A 56 -6.98 2.31 7.96
N GLN A 57 -7.94 3.06 7.41
CA GLN A 57 -8.98 2.55 6.53
C GLN A 57 -8.64 2.89 5.08
N TRP A 58 -8.38 1.88 4.27
CA TRP A 58 -7.97 2.02 2.88
C TRP A 58 -9.01 1.39 1.95
N ILE A 59 -9.19 1.97 0.78
CA ILE A 59 -9.97 1.39 -0.30
C ILE A 59 -8.98 0.81 -1.31
N ILE A 60 -9.09 -0.50 -1.54
CA ILE A 60 -8.37 -1.22 -2.59
C ILE A 60 -9.43 -1.93 -3.42
N ASN A 61 -9.34 -1.78 -4.73
CA ASN A 61 -10.28 -2.38 -5.68
C ASN A 61 -9.52 -3.07 -6.80
N ALA A 62 -9.93 -4.28 -7.17
CA ALA A 62 -9.30 -5.04 -8.25
C ALA A 62 -9.39 -4.37 -9.64
N ASN A 63 -10.34 -3.45 -9.82
CA ASN A 63 -10.56 -2.70 -11.06
C ASN A 63 -9.99 -1.28 -11.02
N GLU A 64 -9.27 -0.88 -9.96
CA GLU A 64 -8.66 0.44 -9.84
C GLU A 64 -7.17 0.31 -9.55
N THR A 65 -6.37 1.21 -10.12
CA THR A 65 -4.93 1.29 -9.86
C THR A 65 -4.63 2.32 -8.79
N ALA A 66 -5.17 2.16 -7.58
CA ALA A 66 -4.93 3.09 -6.48
C ALA A 66 -5.13 2.42 -5.12
N VAL A 67 -4.41 2.93 -4.11
CA VAL A 67 -4.70 2.67 -2.69
C VAL A 67 -5.17 4.00 -2.09
N ARG A 68 -6.47 4.12 -1.87
CA ARG A 68 -7.10 5.38 -1.42
C ARG A 68 -7.34 5.34 0.07
N LEU A 69 -7.13 6.44 0.78
CA LEU A 69 -7.62 6.57 2.14
C LEU A 69 -9.16 6.66 2.09
N ALA A 70 -9.86 5.86 2.90
CA ALA A 70 -11.31 5.78 2.87
C ALA A 70 -11.95 7.13 3.28
N ASN A 71 -13.01 7.52 2.57
CA ASN A 71 -13.75 8.77 2.80
C ASN A 71 -12.87 10.03 2.77
N SER A 72 -11.86 10.04 1.90
CA SER A 72 -10.81 11.06 1.85
C SER A 72 -10.36 11.33 0.40
N PRO A 73 -9.82 12.53 0.08
CA PRO A 73 -9.23 12.80 -1.23
C PRO A 73 -7.80 12.27 -1.39
N PHE A 74 -7.25 11.57 -0.39
CA PHE A 74 -5.84 11.18 -0.33
C PHE A 74 -5.58 9.75 -0.83
N CYS A 75 -4.47 9.58 -1.53
CA CYS A 75 -3.93 8.33 -2.05
C CYS A 75 -2.57 8.03 -1.42
N LEU A 76 -2.21 6.76 -1.34
CA LEU A 76 -0.83 6.33 -1.08
C LEU A 76 0.08 6.80 -2.21
N ASP A 77 1.18 7.47 -1.88
CA ASP A 77 2.02 8.18 -2.83
C ASP A 77 3.52 7.90 -2.59
N ALA A 78 4.21 7.49 -3.66
CA ALA A 78 5.63 7.11 -3.64
C ALA A 78 6.60 8.27 -3.95
N GLY A 79 6.10 9.51 -4.03
CA GLY A 79 6.88 10.70 -4.35
C GLY A 79 7.36 10.79 -5.80
N ASP A 80 8.08 11.86 -6.11
CA ASP A 80 8.47 12.23 -7.48
C ASP A 80 9.69 11.44 -8.01
N SER A 81 10.42 10.74 -7.14
CA SER A 81 11.60 9.96 -7.51
C SER A 81 11.61 8.61 -6.78
N PRO A 82 10.76 7.66 -7.21
CA PRO A 82 10.68 6.33 -6.64
C PRO A 82 12.02 5.59 -6.74
N ALA A 83 12.55 5.17 -5.60
CA ALA A 83 13.76 4.37 -5.48
C ALA A 83 13.66 3.48 -4.22
N ASN A 84 14.53 2.49 -4.09
CA ASN A 84 14.65 1.72 -2.85
C ASN A 84 14.83 2.67 -1.67
N GLY A 85 13.96 2.54 -0.67
CA GLY A 85 14.01 3.36 0.54
C GLY A 85 13.22 4.67 0.46
N THR A 86 12.59 4.99 -0.68
CA THR A 86 11.68 6.13 -0.74
C THR A 86 10.51 5.87 0.21
N GLN A 87 10.38 6.74 1.22
CA GLN A 87 9.34 6.63 2.24
C GLN A 87 7.97 7.04 1.70
N MET A 88 6.95 6.35 2.18
CA MET A 88 5.58 6.56 1.75
C MET A 88 4.91 7.70 2.49
N LYS A 89 4.06 8.39 1.76
CA LYS A 89 3.22 9.48 2.25
C LYS A 89 1.82 9.36 1.66
N ILE A 90 0.91 10.16 2.18
CA ILE A 90 -0.31 10.49 1.45
C ILE A 90 -0.13 11.74 0.61
N TRP A 91 -0.82 11.78 -0.51
CA TRP A 91 -0.96 12.96 -1.34
C TRP A 91 -2.35 12.95 -1.99
N GLU A 92 -2.88 14.12 -2.34
CA GLU A 92 -4.14 14.24 -3.06
C GLU A 92 -4.13 13.33 -4.29
N CYS A 93 -5.21 12.59 -4.51
CA CYS A 93 -5.32 11.63 -5.58
C CYS A 93 -5.34 12.31 -6.95
N PHE A 94 -4.43 11.91 -7.85
CA PHE A 94 -4.42 12.34 -9.24
C PHE A 94 -4.57 11.14 -10.18
N VAL A 95 -5.38 11.31 -11.22
CA VAL A 95 -5.49 10.31 -12.30
C VAL A 95 -4.23 10.40 -13.17
N ASN A 96 -3.70 9.26 -13.60
CA ASN A 96 -2.49 9.15 -14.43
C ASN A 96 -1.22 9.70 -13.75
N LEU A 97 -1.13 9.61 -12.42
CA LEU A 97 0.08 9.96 -11.68
C LEU A 97 0.83 8.68 -11.29
N PRO A 98 1.96 8.34 -11.93
CA PRO A 98 2.64 7.06 -11.73
C PRO A 98 3.00 6.73 -10.28
N ALA A 99 3.30 7.75 -9.46
CA ALA A 99 3.61 7.59 -8.04
C ALA A 99 2.41 7.14 -7.17
N GLN A 100 1.20 7.16 -7.72
CA GLN A 100 -0.05 6.77 -7.05
C GLN A 100 -0.76 5.61 -7.77
N GLU A 101 -0.16 5.06 -8.82
CA GLU A 101 -0.70 3.92 -9.55
C GLU A 101 -0.22 2.62 -8.91
N TRP A 102 -1.10 1.99 -8.15
CA TRP A 102 -0.82 0.75 -7.41
C TRP A 102 -1.72 -0.38 -7.87
N PHE A 103 -1.22 -1.60 -7.92
CA PHE A 103 -2.06 -2.78 -8.13
C PHE A 103 -1.79 -3.84 -7.06
N PHE A 104 -2.86 -4.53 -6.67
CA PHE A 104 -2.78 -5.66 -5.77
C PHE A 104 -2.47 -6.92 -6.57
N THR A 105 -1.40 -7.60 -6.21
CA THR A 105 -0.93 -8.81 -6.88
C THR A 105 -1.57 -10.07 -6.29
N ALA A 106 -1.54 -11.18 -7.04
CA ALA A 106 -2.08 -12.45 -6.59
C ALA A 106 -1.36 -13.02 -5.36
N ASP A 107 -0.11 -12.61 -5.12
CA ASP A 107 0.68 -12.97 -3.95
C ASP A 107 0.68 -11.87 -2.87
N SER A 108 -0.36 -11.04 -2.85
CA SER A 108 -0.64 -10.08 -1.77
C SER A 108 0.40 -8.96 -1.60
N ARG A 109 1.13 -8.60 -2.66
CA ARG A 109 1.92 -7.37 -2.73
C ARG A 109 1.10 -6.20 -3.25
N ILE A 110 1.36 -5.01 -2.74
CA ILE A 110 0.90 -3.73 -3.28
C ILE A 110 2.04 -3.15 -4.11
N ALA A 111 1.93 -3.18 -5.43
CA ALA A 111 3.03 -2.87 -6.35
C ALA A 111 2.77 -1.58 -7.14
N LEU A 112 3.81 -0.74 -7.30
CA LEU A 112 3.77 0.41 -8.20
C LEU A 112 3.69 -0.08 -9.64
N PHE A 113 2.68 0.39 -10.37
CA PHE A 113 2.41 0.02 -11.74
C PHE A 113 3.60 0.34 -12.64
N ASN A 114 4.11 -0.68 -13.35
CA ASN A 114 5.25 -0.58 -14.28
C ASN A 114 6.57 -0.01 -13.70
N GLN A 115 6.74 0.05 -12.37
CA GLN A 115 7.97 0.57 -11.75
C GLN A 115 8.81 -0.49 -11.03
N GLY A 116 8.27 -1.70 -10.78
CA GLY A 116 9.01 -2.80 -10.17
C GLY A 116 9.29 -2.65 -8.67
N PHE A 117 8.57 -1.75 -8.01
CA PHE A 117 8.64 -1.50 -6.57
C PHE A 117 7.36 -1.96 -5.87
N CYS A 118 7.51 -2.43 -4.64
CA CYS A 118 6.44 -2.92 -3.78
C CYS A 118 6.43 -2.11 -2.48
N LEU A 119 5.23 -1.89 -1.92
CA LEU A 119 5.09 -1.36 -0.57
C LEU A 119 5.79 -2.28 0.42
N ASP A 120 6.69 -1.72 1.21
CA ASP A 120 7.66 -2.46 2.00
C ASP A 120 7.61 -1.98 3.45
N LEU A 121 7.43 -2.93 4.36
CA LEU A 121 7.62 -2.72 5.78
C LEU A 121 9.11 -2.47 6.04
N THR A 122 9.48 -1.20 6.20
CA THR A 122 10.87 -0.77 6.36
C THR A 122 11.61 -1.61 7.39
N ASN A 123 12.59 -2.38 6.91
CA ASN A 123 13.43 -3.31 7.70
C ASN A 123 12.66 -4.37 8.50
N GLY A 124 11.42 -4.70 8.12
CA GLY A 124 10.57 -5.61 8.90
C GLY A 124 10.20 -5.09 10.29
N ASN A 125 10.40 -3.79 10.56
CA ASN A 125 10.27 -3.24 11.91
C ASN A 125 8.81 -2.92 12.27
N LEU A 126 8.28 -3.65 13.26
CA LEU A 126 6.91 -3.48 13.78
C LEU A 126 6.79 -2.43 14.89
N THR A 127 7.83 -1.65 15.16
CA THR A 127 7.73 -0.55 16.13
C THR A 127 6.77 0.51 15.59
N ASN A 128 5.83 0.97 16.42
CA ASN A 128 4.92 2.05 16.05
C ASN A 128 5.71 3.25 15.52
N THR A 129 5.15 3.92 14.53
CA THR A 129 5.72 5.08 13.83
C THR A 129 6.80 4.79 12.80
N ASN A 130 7.20 3.51 12.63
CA ASN A 130 8.06 3.11 11.51
C ASN A 130 7.36 3.49 10.19
N VAL A 131 7.99 4.35 9.39
CA VAL A 131 7.44 4.79 8.10
C VAL A 131 7.68 3.69 7.09
N VAL A 132 6.64 3.27 6.38
CA VAL A 132 6.80 2.27 5.30
C VAL A 132 7.49 2.91 4.10
N GLN A 133 8.11 2.09 3.26
CA GLN A 133 8.85 2.55 2.10
C GLN A 133 8.40 1.80 0.87
N ILE A 134 8.97 2.15 -0.27
CA ILE A 134 9.06 1.23 -1.39
C ILE A 134 10.42 0.55 -1.44
N TRP A 135 10.42 -0.70 -1.88
CA TRP A 135 11.61 -1.44 -2.22
C TRP A 135 11.37 -2.29 -3.46
N LYS A 136 12.43 -2.67 -4.16
CA LYS A 136 12.34 -3.57 -5.32
C LYS A 136 11.51 -4.80 -4.93
N CYS A 137 10.48 -5.10 -5.71
CA CYS A 137 9.67 -6.28 -5.51
C CYS A 137 10.57 -7.54 -5.52
N THR A 138 10.53 -8.31 -4.43
CA THR A 138 11.40 -9.47 -4.21
C THR A 138 10.55 -10.65 -3.79
N ASP A 139 10.69 -11.76 -4.50
CA ASP A 139 9.91 -12.97 -4.20
C ASP A 139 10.35 -13.58 -2.86
N GLY A 140 9.36 -13.95 -2.04
CA GLY A 140 9.60 -14.48 -0.70
C GLY A 140 9.93 -13.44 0.36
N ASP A 141 10.01 -12.15 0.01
CA ASP A 141 10.18 -11.08 0.99
C ASP A 141 8.86 -10.81 1.72
N VAL A 142 8.77 -11.27 2.97
CA VAL A 142 7.59 -11.12 3.82
C VAL A 142 7.31 -9.66 4.20
N ASN A 143 8.29 -8.74 4.07
CA ASN A 143 8.06 -7.33 4.37
C ASN A 143 7.20 -6.65 3.30
N GLN A 144 7.01 -7.28 2.14
CA GLN A 144 6.29 -6.75 1.00
C GLN A 144 4.86 -7.31 0.86
N ILE A 145 4.45 -8.17 1.80
CA ILE A 145 3.18 -8.87 1.77
C ILE A 145 2.20 -8.19 2.74
N TRP A 146 1.06 -7.77 2.21
CA TRP A 146 0.02 -7.02 2.91
C TRP A 146 -1.32 -7.72 2.76
N THR A 147 -1.96 -8.04 3.88
CA THR A 147 -3.27 -8.68 3.90
C THR A 147 -4.35 -7.72 4.39
N PRO A 148 -5.57 -7.77 3.80
CA PRO A 148 -6.75 -7.08 4.30
C PRO A 148 -7.26 -7.65 5.63
#